data_AF-A0A4Y2R146-F1
#
_entry.id   AF-A0A4Y2R146-F1
#
_cell.length_a   1.000
_cell.length_b   1.000
_cell.length_c   1.000
_cell.angle_alpha   90.00
_cell.angle_beta   90.00
_cell.angle_gamma   90.00
#
_symmetry.space_group_name_H-M   'P 1'
#
loop_
_entity.id
_entity.type
_entity.pdbx_description
1 polymer ?
#
loop_
_entity_poly.entity_id
_entity_poly.type
_entity_poly.pdbx_seq_one_letter_code
_entity_poly.pdbx_strand_id
1 'polypeptide(L)'
;MDILVRFWHNDQVATRYLTLVLIGHAKADVILSAFYQCVEKLKLSKILQISVEGPNINWKFFENLQADLEKEYSHEALSIGSCDLHILHNSFKYGESSTGWNISEILTSLCWLFKDSPARREDFSMLSTLKKFPLKFCKVRWLENVRVVERTIQIWPDVVSYVQNVEKGVFVTNKNKSYLNIKESTQVKFILIKFHVFLSIAKTIKPFLEFYQSDAPLLPFFSDDILKLCKHLVAYFNVYKPEYNLSLAIKVCKFDFTDERLLNSVDKVSIGFVADNIVKQLVKKKIFYLKGAFNVNSEFRSFVTKLLCHLMRKCPINYALVGNSSCFDSRKMASQPENCVKSLQQLLMHLSQKKIVLDTDCNGIIFQYKNFFQNIVNMYPSAFQTFKPNTRLDIFFNEYMSKSVKDYNEIWPVMKIFTSHGQASIERGFSTNKKIEVENMAQESYVSRRIVCDAIKSYGEILNIPISNEMCKFVFSARQKYMLHLEEKKKTKTNEGISNKGKIISDEMDYLEVKRQCLETDVSSMDKTYENLTEEAE
;
A
#
# COMPACT_ATOMS: atom_id res chain seq x y z
N MET A 1 8.10 11.13 -2.73
CA MET A 1 7.40 10.47 -3.83
C MET A 1 8.44 9.77 -4.68
N ASP A 2 8.44 8.43 -4.71
CA ASP A 2 9.27 7.65 -5.64
C ASP A 2 8.52 7.53 -6.97
N ILE A 3 9.22 7.66 -8.10
CA ILE A 3 8.69 7.33 -9.43
C ILE A 3 9.43 6.12 -9.97
N LEU A 4 8.65 5.09 -10.31
CA LEU A 4 9.13 3.89 -10.98
C LEU A 4 8.45 3.79 -12.33
N VAL A 5 9.21 3.37 -13.35
CA VAL A 5 8.69 3.14 -14.69
C VAL A 5 8.69 1.64 -14.94
N ARG A 6 7.55 1.14 -15.39
CA ARG A 6 7.42 -0.25 -15.81
C ARG A 6 7.18 -0.30 -17.31
N PHE A 7 7.94 -1.15 -17.98
CA PHE A 7 7.93 -1.26 -19.43
C PHE A 7 8.36 -2.66 -19.85
N TRP A 8 8.09 -2.99 -21.10
CA TRP A 8 8.51 -4.23 -21.72
C TRP A 8 9.95 -4.11 -22.22
N HIS A 9 10.83 -5.03 -21.81
CA HIS A 9 12.25 -5.05 -22.15
C HIS A 9 12.74 -6.48 -22.36
N ASN A 10 13.35 -6.77 -23.53
CA ASN A 10 13.94 -8.07 -23.88
C ASN A 10 13.05 -9.24 -23.42
N ASP A 11 11.81 -9.28 -23.93
CA ASP A 11 10.86 -10.37 -23.73
C ASP A 11 10.14 -10.48 -22.38
N GLN A 12 10.34 -9.51 -21.49
CA GLN A 12 9.68 -9.51 -20.19
C GLN A 12 9.38 -8.10 -19.68
N VAL A 13 8.55 -8.03 -18.66
CA VAL A 13 8.23 -6.78 -17.96
C VAL A 13 9.37 -6.43 -17.02
N ALA A 14 9.93 -5.24 -17.16
CA ALA A 14 10.94 -4.68 -16.28
C ALA A 14 10.37 -3.49 -15.52
N THR A 15 10.73 -3.37 -14.25
CA THR A 15 10.50 -2.15 -13.46
C THR A 15 11.85 -1.51 -13.17
N ARG A 16 11.96 -0.20 -13.39
CA ARG A 16 13.16 0.59 -13.11
C ARG A 16 12.79 1.79 -12.26
N TYR A 17 13.68 2.12 -11.33
CA TYR A 17 13.60 3.35 -10.57
C TYR A 17 13.97 4.54 -11.46
N LEU A 18 13.10 5.55 -11.54
CA LEU A 18 13.38 6.76 -12.31
C LEU A 18 13.98 7.85 -11.41
N THR A 19 13.23 8.25 -10.38
CA THR A 19 13.64 9.36 -9.50
C THR A 19 12.82 9.38 -8.21
N LEU A 20 13.14 10.31 -7.33
CA LEU A 20 12.44 10.60 -6.08
C LEU A 20 12.39 12.11 -5.89
N VAL A 21 11.22 12.60 -5.46
CA VAL A 21 11.05 13.99 -5.01
C VAL A 21 10.57 14.03 -3.57
N LEU A 22 11.25 14.83 -2.75
CA LEU A 22 10.86 15.14 -1.39
C LEU A 22 9.80 16.24 -1.44
N ILE A 23 8.57 15.88 -1.10
CA ILE A 23 7.43 16.80 -1.10
C ILE A 23 7.08 17.07 0.36
N GLY A 24 7.09 18.35 0.75
CA GLY A 24 6.66 18.77 2.09
C GLY A 24 5.13 18.72 2.22
N HIS A 25 4.45 19.76 1.75
CA HIS A 25 2.98 19.78 1.70
C HIS A 25 2.48 19.06 0.46
N ALA A 26 2.22 17.76 0.60
CA ALA A 26 1.82 16.88 -0.49
C ALA A 26 0.33 17.04 -0.89
N LYS A 27 -0.09 18.26 -1.25
CA LYS A 27 -1.40 18.52 -1.88
C LYS A 27 -1.44 17.90 -3.29
N ALA A 28 -2.64 17.57 -3.80
CA ALA A 28 -2.78 16.86 -5.07
C ALA A 28 -2.19 17.62 -6.28
N ASP A 29 -2.36 18.94 -6.33
CA ASP A 29 -1.77 19.87 -7.30
C ASP A 29 -0.24 19.91 -7.21
N VAL A 30 0.30 19.92 -5.99
CA VAL A 30 1.76 19.90 -5.75
C VAL A 30 2.36 18.56 -6.21
N ILE A 31 1.68 17.45 -5.90
CA ILE A 31 2.08 16.11 -6.37
C ILE A 31 2.05 16.07 -7.92
N LEU A 32 1.02 16.62 -8.54
CA LEU A 32 0.88 16.65 -10.00
C LEU A 32 1.99 17.46 -10.67
N SER A 33 2.28 18.67 -10.17
CA SER A 33 3.38 19.50 -10.67
C SER A 33 4.74 18.79 -10.53
N ALA A 34 5.00 18.21 -9.35
CA ALA A 34 6.22 17.45 -9.12
C ALA A 34 6.31 16.20 -10.02
N PHE A 35 5.18 15.53 -10.28
CA PHE A 35 5.12 14.40 -11.19
C PHE A 35 5.56 14.82 -12.59
N TYR A 36 4.99 15.89 -13.17
CA TYR A 36 5.38 16.38 -14.50
C TYR A 36 6.87 16.69 -14.62
N GLN A 37 7.45 17.36 -13.62
CA GLN A 37 8.90 17.63 -13.59
C GLN A 37 9.74 16.34 -13.62
N CYS A 38 9.28 15.29 -12.93
CA CYS A 38 10.01 14.03 -12.90
C CYS A 38 9.90 13.22 -14.20
N VAL A 39 8.78 13.36 -14.91
CA VAL A 39 8.48 12.56 -16.10
C VAL A 39 8.64 13.35 -17.39
N GLU A 40 9.24 14.53 -17.36
CA GLU A 40 9.48 15.41 -18.53
C GLU A 40 10.12 14.67 -19.72
N LYS A 41 11.01 13.71 -19.43
CA LYS A 41 11.69 12.90 -20.46
C LYS A 41 10.85 11.75 -21.01
N LEU A 42 9.67 11.48 -20.43
CA LEU A 42 8.78 10.40 -20.83
C LEU A 42 7.68 10.93 -21.75
N LYS A 43 7.26 10.10 -22.70
CA LYS A 43 6.13 10.41 -23.58
C LYS A 43 4.82 10.06 -22.88
N LEU A 44 4.13 11.06 -22.34
CA LEU A 44 2.88 10.87 -21.59
C LEU A 44 1.76 10.25 -22.42
N SER A 45 1.71 10.54 -23.73
CA SER A 45 0.80 9.90 -24.68
C SER A 45 0.97 8.39 -24.83
N LYS A 46 2.02 7.79 -24.26
CA LYS A 46 2.26 6.35 -24.26
C LYS A 46 2.02 5.68 -22.91
N ILE A 47 1.52 6.42 -21.91
CA ILE A 47 1.26 5.87 -20.57
C ILE A 47 0.04 4.96 -20.62
N LEU A 48 0.21 3.67 -20.38
CA LEU A 48 -0.91 2.73 -20.33
C LEU A 48 -1.66 2.77 -19.00
N GLN A 49 -0.95 2.93 -17.89
CA GLN A 49 -1.51 2.77 -16.54
C GLN A 49 -0.66 3.54 -15.53
N ILE A 50 -1.31 4.03 -14.48
CA ILE A 50 -0.64 4.65 -13.33
C ILE A 50 -1.07 3.92 -12.06
N SER A 51 -0.09 3.34 -11.37
CA SER A 51 -0.31 2.64 -10.12
C SER A 51 -0.14 3.61 -8.96
N VAL A 52 -1.20 3.82 -8.18
CA VAL A 52 -1.20 4.70 -7.00
C VAL A 52 -1.65 3.97 -5.73
N GLU A 53 -1.12 4.40 -4.59
CA GLU A 53 -1.62 3.94 -3.29
C GLU A 53 -3.02 4.50 -2.99
N GLY A 54 -3.73 3.89 -2.04
CA GLY A 54 -5.13 4.21 -1.75
C GLY A 54 -5.52 5.53 -1.05
N PRO A 55 -4.61 6.40 -0.52
CA PRO A 55 -5.04 7.68 0.05
C PRO A 55 -5.83 8.57 -0.92
N ASN A 56 -6.85 9.28 -0.41
CA ASN A 56 -7.71 10.15 -1.24
C ASN A 56 -6.94 11.20 -2.05
N ILE A 57 -5.81 11.66 -1.54
CA ILE A 57 -4.97 12.64 -2.21
C ILE A 57 -4.34 12.11 -3.50
N ASN A 58 -3.99 10.82 -3.51
CA ASN A 58 -3.46 10.14 -4.69
C ASN A 58 -4.56 9.89 -5.73
N TRP A 59 -5.78 9.61 -5.28
CA TRP A 59 -6.95 9.54 -6.16
C TRP A 59 -7.22 10.88 -6.83
N LYS A 60 -7.15 11.98 -6.06
CA LYS A 60 -7.32 13.32 -6.63
C LYS A 60 -6.22 13.68 -7.62
N PHE A 61 -4.97 13.31 -7.32
CA PHE A 61 -3.85 13.41 -8.28
C PHE A 61 -4.15 12.64 -9.57
N PHE A 62 -4.58 11.38 -9.46
CA PHE A 62 -4.89 10.54 -10.62
C PHE A 62 -6.05 11.11 -11.45
N GLU A 63 -7.12 11.59 -10.83
CA GLU A 63 -8.24 12.26 -11.51
C GLU A 63 -7.79 13.50 -12.30
N ASN A 64 -6.97 14.35 -11.67
CA ASN A 64 -6.46 15.56 -12.34
C ASN A 64 -5.55 15.18 -13.51
N LEU A 65 -4.66 14.20 -13.33
CA LEU A 65 -3.78 13.72 -14.39
C LEU A 65 -4.57 13.10 -15.55
N GLN A 66 -5.67 12.38 -15.29
CA GLN A 66 -6.55 11.87 -16.34
C GLN A 66 -7.18 12.99 -17.16
N ALA A 67 -7.64 14.07 -16.50
CA ALA A 67 -8.22 15.22 -17.17
C ALA A 67 -7.20 15.91 -18.09
N ASP A 68 -5.95 16.04 -17.64
CA ASP A 68 -4.87 16.61 -18.45
C ASP A 68 -4.48 15.68 -19.62
N LEU A 69 -4.44 14.36 -19.39
CA LEU A 69 -4.14 13.39 -20.45
C LEU A 69 -5.20 13.38 -21.57
N GLU A 70 -6.48 13.43 -21.21
CA GLU A 70 -7.56 13.48 -22.22
C GLU A 70 -7.53 14.81 -22.97
N LYS A 71 -7.30 15.93 -22.27
CA LYS A 71 -7.25 17.26 -22.88
C LYS A 71 -6.06 17.44 -23.83
N GLU A 72 -4.87 17.01 -23.43
CA GLU A 72 -3.64 17.24 -24.20
C GLU A 72 -3.36 16.16 -25.25
N TYR A 73 -3.75 14.92 -24.99
CA TYR A 73 -3.38 13.77 -25.82
C TYR A 73 -4.57 12.93 -26.31
N SER A 74 -5.82 13.27 -25.94
CA SER A 74 -7.01 12.47 -26.24
C SER A 74 -6.87 11.01 -25.80
N HIS A 75 -6.20 10.82 -24.66
CA HIS A 75 -5.77 9.55 -24.12
C HIS A 75 -6.15 9.43 -22.65
N GLU A 76 -6.64 8.26 -22.22
CA GLU A 76 -6.92 7.97 -20.82
C GLU A 76 -6.08 6.78 -20.34
N ALA A 77 -5.47 6.90 -19.15
CA ALA A 77 -4.75 5.80 -18.55
C ALA A 77 -5.71 4.75 -17.94
N LEU A 78 -5.33 3.48 -17.99
CA LEU A 78 -6.10 2.41 -17.37
C LEU A 78 -6.12 2.52 -15.85
N SER A 79 -7.25 2.13 -15.25
CA SER A 79 -7.40 2.02 -13.79
C SER A 79 -7.76 0.61 -13.38
N ILE A 80 -6.93 0.03 -12.52
CA ILE A 80 -7.11 -1.29 -11.91
C ILE A 80 -7.39 -1.18 -10.41
N GLY A 81 -7.71 0.01 -9.93
CA GLY A 81 -7.84 0.30 -8.50
C GLY A 81 -6.54 0.69 -7.82
N SER A 82 -6.61 0.87 -6.50
CA SER A 82 -5.42 1.08 -5.66
C SER A 82 -4.76 -0.24 -5.30
N CYS A 83 -3.54 -0.17 -4.74
CA CYS A 83 -2.82 -1.30 -4.16
C CYS A 83 -3.72 -2.21 -3.29
N ASP A 84 -3.81 -3.48 -3.67
CA ASP A 84 -4.56 -4.55 -3.02
C ASP A 84 -4.00 -4.93 -1.65
N LEU A 85 -2.68 -4.87 -1.48
CA LEU A 85 -2.01 -5.16 -0.21
C LEU A 85 -2.40 -4.15 0.87
N HIS A 86 -2.43 -2.86 0.52
CA HIS A 86 -2.89 -1.80 1.41
C HIS A 86 -4.38 -1.97 1.78
N ILE A 87 -5.20 -2.43 0.84
CA ILE A 87 -6.61 -2.74 1.12
C ILE A 87 -6.71 -3.84 2.18
N LEU A 88 -5.92 -4.92 2.11
CA LEU A 88 -5.93 -5.97 3.14
C LEU A 88 -5.49 -5.47 4.52
N HIS A 89 -4.42 -4.67 4.58
CA HIS A 89 -3.98 -4.03 5.82
C HIS A 89 -5.09 -3.15 6.44
N ASN A 90 -5.74 -2.33 5.60
CA ASN A 90 -6.83 -1.47 6.04
C ASN A 90 -8.07 -2.28 6.45
N SER A 91 -8.47 -3.30 5.68
CA SER A 91 -9.57 -4.20 6.04
C SER A 91 -9.35 -4.86 7.39
N PHE A 92 -8.13 -5.35 7.64
CA PHE A 92 -7.77 -5.92 8.93
C PHE A 92 -7.89 -4.89 10.05
N LYS A 93 -7.37 -3.67 9.85
CA LYS A 93 -7.50 -2.56 10.80
C LYS A 93 -8.96 -2.21 11.09
N TYR A 94 -9.81 -2.11 10.07
CA TYR A 94 -11.24 -1.83 10.22
C TYR A 94 -11.96 -2.94 11.00
N GLY A 95 -11.60 -4.20 10.75
CA GLY A 95 -12.08 -5.33 11.52
C GLY A 95 -11.65 -5.26 12.99
N GLU A 96 -10.37 -5.01 13.28
CA GLU A 96 -9.92 -4.90 14.68
C GLU A 96 -10.57 -3.72 15.39
N SER A 97 -10.69 -2.58 14.71
CA SER A 97 -11.28 -1.36 15.28
C SER A 97 -12.76 -1.54 15.65
N SER A 98 -13.49 -2.46 15.00
CA SER A 98 -14.90 -2.72 15.32
C SER A 98 -15.10 -3.54 16.61
N THR A 99 -14.03 -4.07 17.18
CA THR A 99 -14.07 -4.85 18.43
C THR A 99 -13.93 -3.99 19.69
N GLY A 100 -13.41 -2.77 19.56
CA GLY A 100 -13.04 -1.91 20.70
C GLY A 100 -11.89 -2.46 21.55
N TRP A 101 -11.14 -3.47 21.08
CA TRP A 101 -10.08 -4.12 21.86
C TRP A 101 -8.83 -3.25 22.05
N ASN A 102 -8.61 -2.27 21.17
CA ASN A 102 -7.46 -1.36 21.20
C ASN A 102 -6.10 -2.09 21.22
N ILE A 103 -5.99 -3.24 20.53
CA ILE A 103 -4.76 -4.05 20.49
C ILE A 103 -3.57 -3.20 20.03
N SER A 104 -3.78 -2.31 19.05
CA SER A 104 -2.71 -1.43 18.56
C SER A 104 -2.12 -0.53 19.64
N GLU A 105 -2.93 0.01 20.55
CA GLU A 105 -2.47 0.88 21.64
C GLU A 105 -1.75 0.06 22.70
N ILE A 106 -2.22 -1.15 23.00
CA ILE A 106 -1.57 -2.08 23.94
C ILE A 106 -0.18 -2.45 23.43
N LEU A 107 -0.06 -2.91 22.18
CA LEU A 107 1.22 -3.31 21.58
C LEU A 107 2.20 -2.13 21.45
N THR A 108 1.68 -0.94 21.12
CA THR A 108 2.48 0.29 21.05
C THR A 108 2.99 0.67 22.44
N SER A 109 2.11 0.69 23.43
CA SER A 109 2.44 1.00 24.83
C SER A 109 3.47 0.03 25.39
N LEU A 110 3.33 -1.26 25.08
CA LEU A 110 4.27 -2.29 25.53
C LEU A 110 5.69 -2.03 25.01
N CYS A 111 5.83 -1.63 23.75
CA CYS A 111 7.14 -1.28 23.18
C CYS A 111 7.73 -0.03 23.86
N TRP A 112 6.96 1.05 23.96
CA TRP A 112 7.44 2.31 24.57
C TRP A 112 7.68 2.22 26.08
N LEU A 113 7.06 1.24 26.76
CA LEU A 113 7.34 0.95 28.15
C LEU A 113 8.81 0.58 28.38
N PHE A 114 9.51 0.00 27.39
CA PHE A 114 10.89 -0.46 27.56
C PHE A 114 11.88 0.16 26.58
N LYS A 115 11.45 0.74 25.46
CA LYS A 115 12.34 1.15 24.37
C LYS A 115 13.46 2.10 24.81
N ASP A 116 13.11 3.15 25.55
CA ASP A 116 14.03 4.26 25.89
C ASP A 116 14.27 4.36 27.40
N SER A 117 14.34 3.22 28.10
CA SER A 117 14.57 3.20 29.55
C SER A 117 15.44 2.02 29.96
N PRO A 118 16.76 2.26 30.15
CA PRO A 118 17.69 1.22 30.59
C PRO A 118 17.25 0.56 31.91
N ALA A 119 16.87 1.35 32.92
CA ALA A 119 16.41 0.84 34.21
C ALA A 119 15.23 -0.14 34.08
N ARG A 120 14.17 0.25 33.35
CA ARG A 120 13.01 -0.65 33.15
C ARG A 120 13.37 -1.92 32.39
N ARG A 121 14.35 -1.84 31.49
CA ARG A 121 14.83 -3.01 30.75
C ARG A 121 15.62 -3.95 31.64
N GLU A 122 16.41 -3.40 32.56
CA GLU A 122 17.13 -4.16 33.57
C GLU A 122 16.16 -4.87 34.51
N ASP A 123 15.20 -4.15 35.11
CA ASP A 123 14.15 -4.70 35.96
C ASP A 123 13.40 -5.86 35.26
N PHE A 124 12.99 -5.65 34.01
CA PHE A 124 12.30 -6.66 33.22
C PHE A 124 13.19 -7.87 32.91
N SER A 125 14.49 -7.66 32.69
CA SER A 125 15.45 -8.74 32.42
C SER A 125 15.76 -9.58 33.66
N MET A 126 15.68 -8.98 34.86
CA MET A 126 15.82 -9.72 36.13
C MET A 126 14.64 -10.68 36.34
N LEU A 127 13.44 -10.33 35.86
CA LEU A 127 12.25 -11.19 35.94
C LEU A 127 12.15 -12.21 34.80
N SER A 128 12.52 -11.80 33.58
CA SER A 128 12.27 -12.59 32.37
C SER A 128 13.31 -13.69 32.19
N THR A 129 12.86 -14.94 32.23
CA THR A 129 13.70 -16.11 31.88
C THR A 129 14.13 -16.10 30.41
N LEU A 130 13.29 -15.54 29.53
CA LEU A 130 13.54 -15.49 28.09
C LEU A 130 14.45 -14.34 27.67
N LYS A 131 14.59 -13.30 28.50
CA LYS A 131 15.34 -12.06 28.21
C LYS A 131 14.98 -11.45 26.85
N LYS A 132 13.71 -11.59 26.43
CA LYS A 132 13.19 -11.07 25.17
C LYS A 132 12.36 -9.83 25.42
N PHE A 133 12.57 -8.81 24.60
CA PHE A 133 11.82 -7.55 24.69
C PHE A 133 10.66 -7.48 23.69
N PRO A 134 9.67 -6.61 23.93
CA PRO A 134 8.62 -6.33 22.97
C PRO A 134 9.16 -5.78 21.65
N LEU A 135 8.43 -6.00 20.56
CA LEU A 135 8.76 -5.47 19.23
C LEU A 135 7.89 -4.24 18.92
N LYS A 136 8.38 -3.37 18.04
CA LYS A 136 7.65 -2.18 17.61
C LYS A 136 6.46 -2.58 16.72
N PHE A 137 5.26 -2.14 17.11
CA PHE A 137 4.04 -2.27 16.32
C PHE A 137 4.03 -1.26 15.15
N CYS A 138 3.67 -1.71 13.95
CA CYS A 138 3.47 -0.88 12.77
C CYS A 138 1.98 -0.57 12.57
N LYS A 139 1.59 0.70 12.78
CA LYS A 139 0.18 1.16 12.68
C LYS A 139 -0.36 1.19 11.24
N VAL A 140 0.52 1.13 10.24
CA VAL A 140 0.14 1.15 8.81
C VAL A 140 0.06 -0.27 8.26
N ARG A 141 1.03 -1.14 8.62
CA ARG A 141 1.13 -2.50 8.07
C ARG A 141 0.69 -3.56 9.08
N TRP A 142 -0.61 -3.62 9.33
CA TRP A 142 -1.22 -4.48 10.38
C TRP A 142 -0.83 -5.96 10.28
N LEU A 143 -0.91 -6.57 9.10
CA LEU A 143 -0.57 -7.97 8.85
C LEU A 143 0.93 -8.29 9.01
N GLU A 144 1.83 -7.30 8.99
CA GLU A 144 3.26 -7.53 9.28
C GLU A 144 3.52 -7.71 10.80
N ASN A 145 2.55 -7.35 11.65
CA ASN A 145 2.69 -7.41 13.11
C ASN A 145 2.52 -8.83 13.69
N VAL A 146 2.43 -9.88 12.88
CA VAL A 146 2.35 -11.27 13.37
C VAL A 146 3.47 -11.56 14.37
N ARG A 147 4.72 -11.21 14.03
CA ARG A 147 5.88 -11.41 14.94
C ARG A 147 5.79 -10.56 16.22
N VAL A 148 5.17 -9.37 16.14
CA VAL A 148 4.99 -8.47 17.29
C VAL A 148 4.02 -9.09 18.29
N VAL A 149 2.91 -9.65 17.81
CA VAL A 149 1.90 -10.28 18.66
C VAL A 149 2.40 -11.63 19.20
N GLU A 150 3.10 -12.44 18.38
CA GLU A 150 3.76 -13.66 18.86
C GLU A 150 4.77 -13.36 19.98
N ARG A 151 5.62 -12.32 19.80
CA ARG A 151 6.52 -11.87 20.86
C ARG A 151 5.76 -11.44 22.11
N THR A 152 4.67 -10.71 21.94
CA THR A 152 3.85 -10.22 23.05
C THR A 152 3.26 -11.36 23.86
N ILE A 153 2.67 -12.36 23.20
CA ILE A 153 2.14 -13.56 23.85
C ILE A 153 3.24 -14.30 24.60
N GLN A 154 4.42 -14.46 23.99
CA GLN A 154 5.56 -15.15 24.59
C GLN A 154 6.03 -14.50 25.90
N ILE A 155 6.05 -13.17 25.96
CA ILE A 155 6.56 -12.42 27.13
C ILE A 155 5.45 -11.97 28.08
N TRP A 156 4.19 -12.24 27.77
CA TRP A 156 3.05 -11.73 28.56
C TRP A 156 3.10 -12.14 30.05
N PRO A 157 3.50 -13.37 30.43
CA PRO A 157 3.67 -13.72 31.83
C PRO A 157 4.70 -12.84 32.55
N ASP A 158 5.82 -12.53 31.89
CA ASP A 158 6.86 -11.65 32.42
C ASP A 158 6.34 -10.20 32.55
N VAL A 159 5.50 -9.75 31.62
CA VAL A 159 4.84 -8.43 31.68
C VAL A 159 3.90 -8.34 32.88
N VAL A 160 3.10 -9.38 33.13
CA VAL A 160 2.23 -9.45 34.32
C VAL A 160 3.07 -9.42 35.59
N SER A 161 4.15 -10.21 35.65
CA SER A 161 5.07 -10.22 36.78
C SER A 161 5.72 -8.85 37.01
N TYR A 162 6.13 -8.16 35.95
CA TYR A 162 6.69 -6.81 36.03
C TYR A 162 5.70 -5.82 36.63
N VAL A 163 4.46 -5.77 36.14
CA VAL A 163 3.41 -4.89 36.68
C VAL A 163 3.18 -5.20 38.17
N GLN A 164 3.08 -6.47 38.55
CA GLN A 164 2.90 -6.87 39.95
C GLN A 164 4.05 -6.42 40.86
N ASN A 165 5.31 -6.49 40.40
CA ASN A 165 6.46 -6.05 41.17
C ASN A 165 6.50 -4.51 41.32
N VAL A 166 6.08 -3.77 40.29
CA VAL A 166 5.89 -2.32 40.40
C VAL A 166 4.77 -2.00 41.40
N GLU A 167 3.63 -2.72 41.36
CA GLU A 167 2.52 -2.50 42.30
C GLU A 167 2.87 -2.85 43.75
N LYS A 168 3.74 -3.83 43.97
CA LYS A 168 4.28 -4.19 45.29
C LYS A 168 5.38 -3.26 45.80
N GLY A 169 5.81 -2.28 44.99
CA GLY A 169 6.90 -1.37 45.33
C GLY A 169 8.30 -1.99 45.25
N VAL A 170 8.46 -3.17 44.62
CA VAL A 170 9.76 -3.79 44.37
C VAL A 170 10.55 -3.01 43.32
N PHE A 171 9.85 -2.53 42.29
CA PHE A 171 10.41 -1.62 41.28
C PHE A 171 9.82 -0.22 41.39
N VAL A 172 10.53 0.75 40.81
CA VAL A 172 10.12 2.16 40.85
C VAL A 172 8.73 2.34 40.22
N THR A 173 7.85 3.00 40.96
CA THR A 173 6.49 3.31 40.51
C THR A 173 6.51 4.11 39.21
N ASN A 174 5.80 3.60 38.21
CA ASN A 174 5.69 4.24 36.91
C ASN A 174 4.28 4.84 36.73
N LYS A 175 4.19 6.11 36.36
CA LYS A 175 2.92 6.82 36.12
C LYS A 175 2.73 7.21 34.65
N ASN A 176 3.61 6.78 33.76
CA ASN A 176 3.50 7.13 32.35
C ASN A 176 2.32 6.42 31.68
N LYS A 177 1.80 7.03 30.61
CA LYS A 177 0.63 6.52 29.87
C LYS A 177 0.84 5.06 29.41
N SER A 178 2.04 4.73 28.92
CA SER A 178 2.34 3.37 28.46
C SER A 178 2.22 2.34 29.58
N TYR A 179 2.70 2.64 30.79
CA TYR A 179 2.57 1.76 31.93
C TYR A 179 1.13 1.62 32.38
N LEU A 180 0.38 2.73 32.48
CA LEU A 180 -1.04 2.69 32.87
C LEU A 180 -1.85 1.81 31.91
N ASN A 181 -1.67 2.00 30.60
CA ASN A 181 -2.30 1.17 29.57
C ASN A 181 -1.96 -0.32 29.74
N ILE A 182 -0.69 -0.66 30.01
CA ILE A 182 -0.27 -2.06 30.21
C ILE A 182 -0.82 -2.62 31.52
N LYS A 183 -0.77 -1.85 32.61
CA LYS A 183 -1.36 -2.23 33.90
C LYS A 183 -2.83 -2.58 33.75
N GLU A 184 -3.64 -1.71 33.13
CA GLU A 184 -5.05 -2.00 32.84
C GLU A 184 -5.20 -3.28 32.01
N SER A 185 -4.38 -3.43 30.96
CA SER A 185 -4.41 -4.60 30.09
C SER A 185 -4.09 -5.92 30.81
N THR A 186 -3.21 -5.91 31.82
CA THR A 186 -2.91 -7.10 32.63
C THR A 186 -4.08 -7.56 33.49
N GLN A 187 -5.03 -6.66 33.80
CA GLN A 187 -6.25 -7.00 34.53
C GLN A 187 -7.36 -7.56 33.62
N VAL A 188 -7.23 -7.39 32.29
CA VAL A 188 -8.20 -7.90 31.31
C VAL A 188 -8.01 -9.40 31.12
N LYS A 189 -8.93 -10.19 31.70
CA LYS A 189 -8.85 -11.66 31.73
C LYS A 189 -8.78 -12.34 30.36
N PHE A 190 -9.39 -11.73 29.34
CA PHE A 190 -9.46 -12.29 27.98
C PHE A 190 -8.37 -11.74 27.04
N ILE A 191 -7.39 -10.97 27.55
CA ILE A 191 -6.41 -10.29 26.69
C ILE A 191 -5.58 -11.25 25.83
N LEU A 192 -5.15 -12.38 26.38
CA LEU A 192 -4.42 -13.42 25.63
C LEU A 192 -5.27 -14.01 24.51
N ILE A 193 -6.57 -14.20 24.74
CA ILE A 193 -7.50 -14.68 23.71
C ILE A 193 -7.57 -13.67 22.57
N LYS A 194 -7.70 -12.37 22.88
CA LYS A 194 -7.72 -11.30 21.88
C LYS A 194 -6.44 -11.28 21.02
N PHE A 195 -5.27 -11.49 21.62
CA PHE A 195 -4.02 -11.63 20.85
C PHE A 195 -3.99 -12.89 19.97
N HIS A 196 -4.48 -14.02 20.46
CA HIS A 196 -4.57 -15.24 19.64
C HIS A 196 -5.57 -15.10 18.49
N VAL A 197 -6.67 -14.39 18.70
CA VAL A 197 -7.63 -14.07 17.64
C VAL A 197 -7.01 -13.18 16.56
N PHE A 198 -6.31 -12.12 16.96
CA PHE A 198 -5.54 -11.29 16.04
C PHE A 198 -4.59 -12.15 15.19
N LEU A 199 -3.84 -13.04 15.84
CA LEU A 199 -2.90 -13.93 15.15
C LEU A 199 -3.60 -14.91 14.21
N SER A 200 -4.75 -15.45 14.60
CA SER A 200 -5.54 -16.38 13.79
C SER A 200 -5.89 -15.74 12.45
N ILE A 201 -6.55 -14.58 12.47
CA ILE A 201 -6.92 -13.85 11.24
C ILE A 201 -5.67 -13.43 10.45
N ALA A 202 -4.65 -12.87 11.12
CA ALA A 202 -3.47 -12.36 10.44
C ALA A 202 -2.70 -13.48 9.73
N LYS A 203 -2.56 -14.65 10.38
CA LYS A 203 -1.91 -15.84 9.78
C LYS A 203 -2.72 -16.42 8.62
N THR A 204 -4.05 -16.32 8.65
CA THR A 204 -4.89 -16.76 7.53
C THR A 204 -4.72 -15.87 6.29
N ILE A 205 -4.55 -14.55 6.47
CA ILE A 205 -4.42 -13.60 5.36
C ILE A 205 -2.98 -13.50 4.84
N LYS A 206 -2.00 -13.69 5.72
CA LYS A 206 -0.58 -13.47 5.43
C LYS A 206 -0.05 -14.22 4.17
N PRO A 207 -0.39 -15.49 3.91
CA PRO A 207 0.06 -16.17 2.69
C PRO A 207 -0.36 -15.46 1.39
N PHE A 208 -1.58 -14.91 1.36
CA PHE A 208 -2.03 -14.10 0.22
C PHE A 208 -1.17 -12.85 0.07
N LEU A 209 -0.92 -12.13 1.18
CA LEU A 209 -0.10 -10.92 1.19
C LEU A 209 1.32 -11.20 0.66
N GLU A 210 1.98 -12.24 1.18
CA GLU A 210 3.34 -12.62 0.79
C GLU A 210 3.42 -13.03 -0.68
N PHE A 211 2.38 -13.69 -1.20
CA PHE A 211 2.32 -14.11 -2.61
C PHE A 211 2.19 -12.92 -3.56
N TYR A 212 1.33 -11.95 -3.24
CA TYR A 212 1.12 -10.75 -4.06
C TYR A 212 2.20 -9.67 -3.84
N GLN A 213 3.04 -9.79 -2.81
CA GLN A 213 4.29 -9.05 -2.64
C GLN A 213 5.39 -9.53 -3.61
N SER A 214 5.05 -9.68 -4.89
CA SER A 214 5.95 -10.12 -5.97
C SER A 214 6.04 -9.07 -7.10
N ASP A 215 7.14 -9.11 -7.86
CA ASP A 215 7.27 -8.39 -9.14
C ASP A 215 6.68 -9.20 -10.31
N ALA A 216 6.23 -10.43 -10.05
CA ALA A 216 5.61 -11.27 -11.06
C ALA A 216 4.25 -10.72 -11.52
N PRO A 217 3.87 -10.96 -12.79
CA PRO A 217 2.58 -10.61 -13.37
C PRO A 217 1.41 -11.43 -12.79
N LEU A 218 0.95 -11.04 -11.61
CA LEU A 218 -0.05 -11.82 -10.86
C LEU A 218 -1.51 -11.38 -11.08
N LEU A 219 -1.75 -10.29 -11.82
CA LEU A 219 -3.09 -9.74 -12.02
C LEU A 219 -4.11 -10.77 -12.55
N PRO A 220 -3.78 -11.63 -13.54
CA PRO A 220 -4.73 -12.64 -14.04
C PRO A 220 -5.22 -13.64 -12.99
N PHE A 221 -4.46 -13.86 -11.91
CA PHE A 221 -4.80 -14.81 -10.85
C PHE A 221 -5.60 -14.18 -9.70
N PHE A 222 -5.60 -12.84 -9.60
CA PHE A 222 -6.11 -12.09 -8.45
C PHE A 222 -7.56 -12.41 -8.11
N SER A 223 -8.45 -12.41 -9.11
CA SER A 223 -9.89 -12.61 -8.92
C SER A 223 -10.23 -13.96 -8.29
N ASP A 224 -9.51 -15.02 -8.63
CA ASP A 224 -9.72 -16.35 -8.05
C ASP A 224 -9.09 -16.48 -6.68
N ASP A 225 -7.93 -15.88 -6.48
CA ASP A 225 -7.23 -15.99 -5.20
C ASP A 225 -7.92 -15.18 -4.11
N ILE A 226 -8.46 -14.00 -4.44
CA ILE A 226 -9.24 -13.21 -3.48
C ILE A 226 -10.55 -13.93 -3.13
N LEU A 227 -11.17 -14.59 -4.11
CA LEU A 227 -12.34 -15.44 -3.90
C LEU A 227 -12.01 -16.59 -2.95
N LYS A 228 -10.90 -17.29 -3.15
CA LYS A 228 -10.44 -18.37 -2.25
C LYS A 228 -10.17 -17.84 -0.84
N LEU A 229 -9.53 -16.68 -0.70
CA LEU A 229 -9.29 -16.06 0.60
C LEU A 229 -10.60 -15.76 1.34
N CYS A 230 -11.57 -15.12 0.67
CA CYS A 230 -12.88 -14.82 1.26
C CYS A 230 -13.63 -16.10 1.67
N LYS A 231 -13.68 -17.12 0.80
CA LYS A 231 -14.27 -18.43 1.14
C LYS A 231 -13.61 -19.05 2.36
N HIS A 232 -12.28 -19.03 2.41
CA HIS A 232 -11.53 -19.62 3.49
C HIS A 232 -11.77 -18.87 4.82
N LEU A 233 -11.78 -17.53 4.82
CA LEU A 233 -12.11 -16.75 6.02
C LEU A 233 -13.53 -17.05 6.53
N VAL A 234 -14.52 -17.14 5.64
CA VAL A 234 -15.90 -17.46 6.02
C VAL A 234 -16.02 -18.88 6.57
N ALA A 235 -15.45 -19.87 5.89
CA ALA A 235 -15.54 -21.27 6.28
C ALA A 235 -14.73 -21.58 7.54
N TYR A 236 -13.50 -21.07 7.65
CA TYR A 236 -12.61 -21.33 8.77
C TYR A 236 -13.15 -20.78 10.09
N PHE A 237 -13.76 -19.59 10.05
CA PHE A 237 -14.31 -18.94 11.24
C PHE A 237 -15.81 -19.18 11.45
N ASN A 238 -16.47 -19.82 10.49
CA ASN A 238 -17.89 -20.18 10.52
C ASN A 238 -18.81 -18.97 10.83
N VAL A 239 -18.51 -17.80 10.26
CA VAL A 239 -19.19 -16.53 10.57
C VAL A 239 -20.55 -16.39 9.86
N TYR A 240 -20.68 -16.94 8.65
CA TYR A 240 -21.92 -16.93 7.87
C TYR A 240 -22.52 -18.32 7.77
N LYS A 241 -23.85 -18.39 7.62
CA LYS A 241 -24.57 -19.66 7.45
C LYS A 241 -24.07 -20.41 6.20
N PRO A 242 -23.95 -21.75 6.25
CA PRO A 242 -23.35 -22.56 5.20
C PRO A 242 -24.15 -22.57 3.89
N GLU A 243 -25.44 -22.23 3.93
CA GLU A 243 -26.32 -22.12 2.76
C GLU A 243 -25.89 -21.03 1.76
N TYR A 244 -25.10 -20.05 2.19
CA TYR A 244 -24.58 -18.98 1.33
C TYR A 244 -23.24 -19.38 0.70
N ASN A 245 -23.31 -20.16 -0.38
CA ASN A 245 -22.12 -20.57 -1.12
C ASN A 245 -21.53 -19.40 -1.94
N LEU A 246 -20.38 -18.90 -1.48
CA LEU A 246 -19.52 -17.95 -2.20
C LEU A 246 -18.81 -18.66 -3.37
N SER A 247 -19.54 -19.26 -4.32
CA SER A 247 -18.96 -20.14 -5.33
C SER A 247 -18.14 -19.41 -6.41
N LEU A 248 -18.55 -18.20 -6.77
CA LEU A 248 -18.00 -17.39 -7.87
C LEU A 248 -17.63 -15.99 -7.41
N ALA A 249 -16.62 -15.38 -8.03
CA ALA A 249 -16.15 -14.02 -7.73
C ALA A 249 -17.30 -12.99 -7.75
N ILE A 250 -18.13 -13.00 -8.79
CA ILE A 250 -19.28 -12.09 -8.93
C ILE A 250 -20.26 -12.23 -7.76
N LYS A 251 -20.48 -13.44 -7.25
CA LYS A 251 -21.35 -13.66 -6.09
C LYS A 251 -20.77 -13.05 -4.83
N VAL A 252 -19.45 -13.12 -4.65
CA VAL A 252 -18.77 -12.50 -3.50
C VAL A 252 -18.81 -10.98 -3.57
N CYS A 253 -18.64 -10.40 -4.76
CA CYS A 253 -18.74 -8.94 -4.93
C CYS A 253 -20.15 -8.41 -4.64
N LYS A 254 -21.19 -9.19 -4.95
CA LYS A 254 -22.59 -8.84 -4.71
C LYS A 254 -23.10 -9.30 -3.34
N PHE A 255 -22.28 -10.01 -2.55
CA PHE A 255 -22.69 -10.51 -1.25
C PHE A 255 -22.74 -9.37 -0.24
N ASP A 256 -23.89 -9.19 0.41
CA ASP A 256 -24.03 -8.20 1.46
C ASP A 256 -23.47 -8.75 2.78
N PHE A 257 -22.19 -8.46 3.03
CA PHE A 257 -21.55 -8.81 4.28
C PHE A 257 -22.15 -8.10 5.50
N THR A 258 -23.01 -7.08 5.33
CA THR A 258 -23.61 -6.33 6.44
C THR A 258 -24.94 -6.89 6.92
N ASP A 259 -25.57 -7.79 6.15
CA ASP A 259 -26.85 -8.37 6.53
C ASP A 259 -26.69 -9.40 7.68
N GLU A 260 -27.14 -9.02 8.86
CA GLU A 260 -27.04 -9.83 10.07
C GLU A 260 -27.85 -11.14 9.98
N ARG A 261 -28.87 -11.22 9.12
CA ARG A 261 -29.69 -12.42 8.93
C ARG A 261 -28.89 -13.58 8.31
N LEU A 262 -27.80 -13.25 7.63
CA LEU A 262 -26.90 -14.20 6.99
C LEU A 262 -25.86 -14.78 7.96
N LEU A 263 -25.70 -14.17 9.14
CA LEU A 263 -24.71 -14.57 10.13
C LEU A 263 -25.12 -15.84 10.86
N ASN A 264 -24.13 -16.64 11.24
CA ASN A 264 -24.32 -17.71 12.21
C ASN A 264 -24.51 -17.15 13.62
N SER A 265 -25.10 -17.97 14.48
CA SER A 265 -25.19 -17.71 15.90
C SER A 265 -23.79 -17.69 16.54
N VAL A 266 -23.62 -16.84 17.57
CA VAL A 266 -22.31 -16.53 18.18
C VAL A 266 -21.64 -17.77 18.80
N ASP A 267 -22.42 -18.75 19.24
CA ASP A 267 -21.97 -20.04 19.76
C ASP A 267 -21.31 -20.95 18.71
N LYS A 268 -21.65 -20.76 17.42
CA LYS A 268 -21.11 -21.56 16.31
C LYS A 268 -19.85 -20.97 15.69
N VAL A 269 -19.54 -19.71 16.01
CA VAL A 269 -18.36 -19.00 15.49
C VAL A 269 -17.11 -19.58 16.13
N SER A 270 -16.12 -19.95 15.31
CA SER A 270 -14.79 -20.34 15.79
C SER A 270 -13.86 -19.14 15.77
N ILE A 271 -13.20 -18.86 16.89
CA ILE A 271 -12.22 -17.77 17.00
C ILE A 271 -10.78 -18.25 16.72
N GLY A 272 -10.64 -19.47 16.20
CA GLY A 272 -9.38 -20.17 15.95
C GLY A 272 -9.03 -21.16 17.07
N PHE A 273 -8.40 -22.28 16.70
CA PHE A 273 -8.19 -23.43 17.58
C PHE A 273 -7.56 -23.10 18.95
N VAL A 274 -6.50 -22.30 18.97
CA VAL A 274 -5.80 -21.93 20.21
C VAL A 274 -6.68 -21.05 21.09
N ALA A 275 -7.33 -20.05 20.51
CA ALA A 275 -8.22 -19.14 21.23
C ALA A 275 -9.46 -19.87 21.76
N ASP A 276 -10.09 -20.74 20.96
CA ASP A 276 -11.19 -21.62 21.38
C ASP A 276 -10.79 -22.52 22.56
N ASN A 277 -9.59 -23.10 22.53
CA ASN A 277 -9.10 -23.94 23.61
C ASN A 277 -8.90 -23.14 24.93
N ILE A 278 -8.32 -21.93 24.84
CA ILE A 278 -8.16 -21.06 26.01
C ILE A 278 -9.52 -20.67 26.58
N VAL A 279 -10.49 -20.29 25.74
CA VAL A 279 -11.87 -20.01 26.17
C VAL A 279 -12.49 -21.20 26.89
N LYS A 280 -12.41 -22.41 26.30
CA LYS A 280 -12.94 -23.64 26.89
C LYS A 280 -12.31 -23.91 28.26
N GLN A 281 -11.00 -23.75 28.40
CA GLN A 281 -10.31 -23.93 29.69
C GLN A 281 -10.73 -22.90 30.74
N LEU A 282 -10.90 -21.64 30.37
CA LEU A 282 -11.36 -20.59 31.28
C LEU A 282 -12.79 -20.85 31.77
N VAL A 283 -13.71 -21.17 30.85
CA VAL A 283 -15.10 -21.47 31.17
C VAL A 283 -15.22 -22.71 32.06
N LYS A 284 -14.44 -23.76 31.80
CA LYS A 284 -14.37 -24.95 32.67
C LYS A 284 -13.93 -24.62 34.09
N LYS A 285 -13.01 -23.66 34.25
CA LYS A 285 -12.54 -23.24 35.59
C LYS A 285 -13.59 -22.46 36.36
N LYS A 286 -14.32 -21.52 35.71
CA LYS A 286 -15.37 -20.73 36.36
C LYS A 286 -16.50 -20.40 35.38
N ILE A 287 -17.71 -20.83 35.69
CA ILE A 287 -18.91 -20.68 34.83
C ILE A 287 -19.23 -19.21 34.51
N PHE A 288 -18.99 -18.26 35.42
CA PHE A 288 -19.27 -16.84 35.15
C PHE A 288 -18.45 -16.24 33.99
N TYR A 289 -17.39 -16.92 33.53
CA TYR A 289 -16.67 -16.52 32.31
C TYR A 289 -17.44 -16.74 31.02
N LEU A 290 -18.58 -17.46 31.05
CA LEU A 290 -19.44 -17.67 29.88
C LEU A 290 -19.85 -16.36 29.22
N LYS A 291 -20.27 -15.34 30.00
CA LYS A 291 -20.66 -14.04 29.45
C LYS A 291 -19.49 -13.34 28.73
N GLY A 292 -18.29 -13.41 29.31
CA GLY A 292 -17.08 -12.85 28.69
C GLY A 292 -16.68 -13.59 27.41
N ALA A 293 -16.77 -14.91 27.41
CA ALA A 293 -16.52 -15.74 26.22
C ALA A 293 -17.51 -15.43 25.08
N PHE A 294 -18.79 -15.30 25.40
CA PHE A 294 -19.82 -14.90 24.44
C PHE A 294 -19.52 -13.51 23.84
N ASN A 295 -19.13 -12.54 24.67
CA ASN A 295 -18.76 -11.21 24.20
C ASN A 295 -17.57 -11.26 23.24
N VAL A 296 -16.51 -11.99 23.57
CA VAL A 296 -15.33 -12.14 22.69
C VAL A 296 -15.72 -12.76 21.34
N ASN A 297 -16.58 -13.78 21.33
CA ASN A 297 -17.06 -14.39 20.09
C ASN A 297 -17.92 -13.41 19.26
N SER A 298 -18.76 -12.61 19.91
CA SER A 298 -19.57 -11.58 19.24
C SER A 298 -18.71 -10.48 18.63
N GLU A 299 -17.74 -9.97 19.41
CA GLU A 299 -16.75 -8.98 18.97
C GLU A 299 -15.91 -9.53 17.80
N PHE A 300 -15.48 -10.79 17.87
CA PHE A 300 -14.78 -11.46 16.79
C PHE A 300 -15.63 -11.64 15.52
N ARG A 301 -16.91 -12.00 15.67
CA ARG A 301 -17.84 -12.06 14.54
C ARG A 301 -17.91 -10.71 13.84
N SER A 302 -18.03 -9.62 14.61
CA SER A 302 -17.97 -8.24 14.09
C SER A 302 -16.65 -7.95 13.38
N PHE A 303 -15.51 -8.38 13.92
CA PHE A 303 -14.19 -8.24 13.28
C PHE A 303 -14.22 -8.81 11.86
N VAL A 304 -14.54 -10.10 11.71
CA VAL A 304 -14.50 -10.79 10.41
C VAL A 304 -15.48 -10.17 9.42
N THR A 305 -16.71 -9.87 9.86
CA THR A 305 -17.74 -9.21 9.04
C THR A 305 -17.26 -7.85 8.53
N LYS A 306 -16.71 -6.99 9.40
CA LYS A 306 -16.22 -5.65 9.00
C LYS A 306 -14.97 -5.72 8.11
N LEU A 307 -14.10 -6.70 8.36
CA LEU A 307 -12.95 -6.98 7.49
C LEU A 307 -13.41 -7.34 6.08
N LEU A 308 -14.31 -8.32 5.93
CA LEU A 308 -14.80 -8.78 4.63
C LEU A 308 -15.59 -7.69 3.90
N CYS A 309 -16.44 -6.96 4.62
CA CYS A 309 -17.18 -5.82 4.06
C CYS A 309 -16.23 -4.74 3.51
N HIS A 310 -15.22 -4.32 4.30
CA HIS A 310 -14.26 -3.32 3.83
C HIS A 310 -13.44 -3.83 2.64
N LEU A 311 -12.98 -5.08 2.72
CA LEU A 311 -12.20 -5.73 1.68
C LEU A 311 -12.98 -5.72 0.37
N MET A 312 -14.19 -6.27 0.35
CA MET A 312 -14.97 -6.41 -0.88
C MET A 312 -15.43 -5.07 -1.44
N ARG A 313 -15.71 -4.07 -0.60
CA ARG A 313 -16.05 -2.73 -1.07
C ARG A 313 -14.91 -2.03 -1.82
N LYS A 314 -13.67 -2.24 -1.38
CA LYS A 314 -12.48 -1.57 -1.95
C LYS A 314 -11.65 -2.45 -2.88
N CYS A 315 -11.99 -3.73 -2.98
CA CYS A 315 -11.22 -4.72 -3.73
C CYS A 315 -11.08 -4.36 -5.22
N PRO A 316 -9.89 -4.50 -5.82
CA PRO A 316 -9.67 -4.30 -7.25
C PRO A 316 -10.59 -5.12 -8.16
N ILE A 317 -11.13 -6.25 -7.68
CA ILE A 317 -12.06 -7.08 -8.46
C ILE A 317 -13.33 -6.34 -8.92
N ASN A 318 -13.66 -5.21 -8.30
CA ASN A 318 -14.78 -4.35 -8.70
C ASN A 318 -14.47 -3.56 -9.99
N TYR A 319 -13.22 -3.51 -10.43
CA TYR A 319 -12.81 -2.89 -11.69
C TYR A 319 -12.90 -3.90 -12.83
N ALA A 320 -13.51 -3.49 -13.95
CA ALA A 320 -13.75 -4.35 -15.11
C ALA A 320 -12.47 -5.04 -15.63
N LEU A 321 -11.34 -4.34 -15.63
CA LEU A 321 -10.04 -4.88 -16.02
C LEU A 321 -9.61 -6.06 -15.14
N VAL A 322 -9.67 -5.90 -13.82
CA VAL A 322 -9.23 -6.94 -12.88
C VAL A 322 -10.20 -8.11 -12.90
N GLY A 323 -11.50 -7.84 -12.85
CA GLY A 323 -12.54 -8.86 -12.84
C GLY A 323 -12.46 -9.79 -14.06
N ASN A 324 -12.11 -9.26 -15.24
CA ASN A 324 -12.03 -10.05 -16.47
C ASN A 324 -10.60 -10.49 -16.85
N SER A 325 -9.55 -9.99 -16.18
CA SER A 325 -8.15 -10.37 -16.45
C SER A 325 -7.85 -11.86 -16.33
N SER A 326 -8.71 -12.62 -15.65
CA SER A 326 -8.56 -14.08 -15.50
C SER A 326 -8.70 -14.86 -16.80
N CYS A 327 -9.12 -14.24 -17.89
CA CYS A 327 -8.96 -14.85 -19.22
C CYS A 327 -7.50 -15.17 -19.51
N PHE A 328 -6.55 -14.39 -18.97
CA PHE A 328 -5.12 -14.61 -19.14
C PHE A 328 -4.50 -15.53 -18.07
N ASP A 329 -5.31 -16.20 -17.23
CA ASP A 329 -4.82 -17.31 -16.41
C ASP A 329 -4.62 -18.53 -17.32
N SER A 330 -3.37 -18.95 -17.50
CA SER A 330 -3.02 -20.09 -18.36
C SER A 330 -3.80 -21.36 -18.02
N ARG A 331 -4.13 -21.58 -16.75
CA ARG A 331 -4.87 -22.77 -16.28
C ARG A 331 -6.32 -22.71 -16.73
N LYS A 332 -6.92 -21.51 -16.76
CA LYS A 332 -8.27 -21.29 -17.27
C LYS A 332 -8.33 -21.33 -18.79
N MET A 333 -7.30 -20.85 -19.48
CA MET A 333 -7.21 -21.01 -20.94
C MET A 333 -7.33 -22.48 -21.34
N ALA A 334 -6.70 -23.39 -20.58
CA ALA A 334 -6.74 -24.82 -20.86
C ALA A 334 -8.00 -25.55 -20.33
N SER A 335 -8.65 -25.05 -19.28
CA SER A 335 -9.79 -25.74 -18.65
C SER A 335 -11.16 -25.14 -18.97
N GLN A 336 -11.22 -23.86 -19.33
CA GLN A 336 -12.44 -23.07 -19.55
C GLN A 336 -12.27 -22.04 -20.68
N PRO A 337 -11.90 -22.47 -21.91
CA PRO A 337 -11.59 -21.55 -23.01
C PRO A 337 -12.77 -20.65 -23.39
N GLU A 338 -14.01 -21.15 -23.37
CA GLU A 338 -15.20 -20.36 -23.72
C GLU A 338 -15.44 -19.21 -22.73
N ASN A 339 -15.21 -19.46 -21.44
CA ASN A 339 -15.30 -18.42 -20.41
C ASN A 339 -14.20 -17.37 -20.61
N CYS A 340 -12.99 -17.80 -20.98
CA CYS A 340 -11.89 -16.89 -21.27
C CYS A 340 -12.21 -15.98 -22.46
N VAL A 341 -12.84 -16.49 -23.53
CA VAL A 341 -13.29 -15.65 -24.66
C VAL A 341 -14.32 -14.61 -24.22
N LYS A 342 -15.32 -15.02 -23.42
CA LYS A 342 -16.34 -14.08 -22.90
C LYS A 342 -15.72 -12.98 -22.04
N SER A 343 -14.78 -13.33 -21.17
CA SER A 343 -14.04 -12.36 -20.37
C SER A 343 -13.17 -11.45 -21.23
N LEU A 344 -12.51 -11.96 -22.27
CA LEU A 344 -11.75 -11.13 -23.21
C LEU A 344 -12.67 -10.13 -23.93
N GLN A 345 -13.86 -10.54 -24.36
CA GLN A 345 -14.83 -9.63 -25.00
C GLN A 345 -15.18 -8.45 -24.07
N GLN A 346 -15.42 -8.73 -22.78
CA GLN A 346 -15.68 -7.68 -21.78
C GLN A 346 -14.47 -6.77 -21.57
N LEU A 347 -13.25 -7.31 -21.62
CA LEU A 347 -12.03 -6.49 -21.58
C LEU A 347 -11.90 -5.58 -22.79
N LEU A 348 -12.12 -6.11 -24.00
CA LEU A 348 -12.00 -5.35 -25.24
C LEU A 348 -13.03 -4.23 -25.31
N MET A 349 -14.26 -4.45 -24.84
CA MET A 349 -15.25 -3.37 -24.69
C MET A 349 -14.70 -2.23 -23.83
N HIS A 350 -14.04 -2.53 -22.71
CA HIS A 350 -13.47 -1.52 -21.83
C HIS A 350 -12.23 -0.84 -22.43
N LEU A 351 -11.35 -1.60 -23.09
CA LEU A 351 -10.16 -1.05 -23.76
C LEU A 351 -10.53 -0.14 -24.93
N SER A 352 -11.58 -0.48 -25.68
CA SER A 352 -12.11 0.34 -26.76
C SER A 352 -12.73 1.64 -26.25
N GLN A 353 -13.53 1.59 -25.18
CA GLN A 353 -14.05 2.79 -24.52
C GLN A 353 -12.94 3.76 -24.10
N LYS A 354 -11.74 3.25 -23.81
CA LYS A 354 -10.55 4.02 -23.44
C LYS A 354 -9.62 4.34 -24.63
N LYS A 355 -10.06 4.06 -25.86
CA LYS A 355 -9.31 4.29 -27.11
C LYS A 355 -7.94 3.60 -27.16
N ILE A 356 -7.75 2.54 -26.37
CA ILE A 356 -6.49 1.76 -26.34
C ILE A 356 -6.46 0.72 -27.47
N VAL A 357 -7.64 0.20 -27.83
CA VAL A 357 -7.85 -0.73 -28.94
C VAL A 357 -8.96 -0.16 -29.81
N LEU A 358 -8.84 -0.25 -31.14
CA LEU A 358 -9.91 0.18 -32.04
C LEU A 358 -11.03 -0.86 -32.10
N ASP A 359 -12.28 -0.40 -32.20
CA ASP A 359 -13.44 -1.30 -32.35
C ASP A 359 -13.32 -2.24 -33.56
N THR A 360 -12.72 -1.74 -34.64
CA THR A 360 -12.47 -2.50 -35.88
C THR A 360 -11.57 -3.71 -35.66
N ASP A 361 -10.67 -3.63 -34.69
CA ASP A 361 -9.62 -4.63 -34.47
C ASP A 361 -10.07 -5.70 -33.46
N CYS A 362 -11.11 -5.42 -32.67
CA CYS A 362 -11.62 -6.32 -31.64
C CYS A 362 -11.96 -7.72 -32.15
N ASN A 363 -12.57 -7.82 -33.35
CA ASN A 363 -12.91 -9.12 -33.95
C ASN A 363 -11.66 -9.92 -34.33
N GLY A 364 -10.64 -9.25 -34.88
CA GLY A 364 -9.36 -9.86 -35.20
C GLY A 364 -8.63 -10.36 -33.96
N ILE A 365 -8.61 -9.56 -32.89
CA ILE A 365 -8.04 -9.94 -31.59
C ILE A 365 -8.74 -11.18 -31.01
N ILE A 366 -10.08 -11.23 -31.04
CA ILE A 366 -10.86 -12.38 -30.56
C ILE A 366 -10.55 -13.62 -31.40
N PHE A 367 -10.41 -13.46 -32.72
CA PHE A 367 -10.07 -14.56 -33.62
C PHE A 367 -8.66 -15.11 -33.33
N GLN A 368 -7.65 -14.24 -33.21
CA GLN A 368 -6.29 -14.64 -32.84
C GLN A 368 -6.25 -15.34 -31.48
N TYR A 369 -7.05 -14.87 -30.52
CA TYR A 369 -7.14 -15.51 -29.21
C TYR A 369 -7.73 -16.92 -29.26
N LYS A 370 -8.76 -17.15 -30.07
CA LYS A 370 -9.32 -18.49 -30.31
C LYS A 370 -8.31 -19.40 -31.02
N ASN A 371 -7.59 -18.88 -32.01
CA ASN A 371 -6.53 -19.61 -32.70
C ASN A 371 -5.39 -19.97 -31.75
N PHE A 372 -5.05 -19.09 -30.81
CA PHE A 372 -4.06 -19.39 -29.78
C PHE A 372 -4.48 -20.60 -28.92
N PHE A 373 -5.77 -20.72 -28.58
CA PHE A 373 -6.27 -21.92 -27.90
C PHE A 373 -6.10 -23.18 -28.75
N GLN A 374 -6.51 -23.12 -30.01
CA GLN A 374 -6.47 -24.27 -30.92
C GLN A 374 -5.04 -24.72 -31.24
N ASN A 375 -4.14 -23.78 -31.51
CA ASN A 375 -2.82 -24.07 -32.05
C ASN A 375 -1.74 -24.21 -30.98
N ILE A 376 -1.90 -23.56 -29.81
CA ILE A 376 -0.90 -23.55 -28.74
C ILE A 376 -1.42 -24.26 -27.50
N VAL A 377 -2.52 -23.80 -26.92
CA VAL A 377 -3.00 -24.32 -25.63
C VAL A 377 -3.38 -25.80 -25.73
N ASN A 378 -4.08 -26.18 -26.80
CA ASN A 378 -4.46 -27.57 -27.06
C ASN A 378 -3.27 -28.45 -27.48
N MET A 379 -2.20 -27.87 -28.02
CA MET A 379 -0.97 -28.59 -28.35
C MET A 379 -0.13 -28.86 -27.08
N TYR A 380 -0.20 -27.97 -26.08
CA TYR A 380 0.58 -28.05 -24.85
C TYR A 380 -0.29 -27.97 -23.56
N PRO A 381 -1.37 -28.76 -23.42
CA PRO A 381 -2.36 -28.56 -22.35
C PRO A 381 -1.75 -28.74 -20.95
N SER A 382 -0.83 -29.69 -20.78
CA SER A 382 -0.16 -29.94 -19.50
C SER A 382 0.66 -28.75 -19.02
N ALA A 383 1.34 -28.03 -19.93
CA ALA A 383 2.14 -26.86 -19.57
C ALA A 383 1.25 -25.72 -19.03
N PHE A 384 0.09 -25.51 -19.65
CA PHE A 384 -0.86 -24.48 -19.24
C PHE A 384 -1.59 -24.82 -17.93
N GLN A 385 -2.03 -26.08 -17.76
CA GLN A 385 -2.75 -26.54 -16.57
C GLN A 385 -1.87 -26.60 -15.31
N THR A 386 -0.60 -26.96 -15.46
CA THR A 386 0.34 -27.11 -14.33
C THR A 386 1.15 -25.84 -14.04
N PHE A 387 0.90 -24.76 -14.79
CA PHE A 387 1.55 -23.48 -14.59
C PHE A 387 1.39 -22.99 -13.14
N LYS A 388 2.52 -22.63 -12.53
CA LYS A 388 2.55 -22.11 -11.17
C LYS A 388 2.80 -20.60 -11.22
N PRO A 389 1.95 -19.76 -10.62
CA PRO A 389 2.12 -18.30 -10.74
C PRO A 389 3.38 -17.72 -10.10
N ASN A 390 4.18 -18.51 -9.39
CA ASN A 390 5.51 -18.10 -8.95
C ASN A 390 6.52 -18.04 -10.12
N THR A 391 6.20 -18.65 -11.27
CA THR A 391 6.91 -18.40 -12.53
C THR A 391 6.33 -17.18 -13.25
N ARG A 392 7.16 -16.52 -14.06
CA ARG A 392 6.84 -15.27 -14.74
C ARG A 392 5.90 -15.52 -15.93
N LEU A 393 4.63 -15.13 -15.80
CA LEU A 393 3.60 -15.32 -16.83
C LEU A 393 3.92 -14.61 -18.15
N ASP A 394 4.59 -13.47 -18.10
CA ASP A 394 5.05 -12.72 -19.27
C ASP A 394 6.09 -13.50 -20.07
N ILE A 395 7.06 -14.12 -19.38
CA ILE A 395 8.07 -14.98 -20.02
C ILE A 395 7.40 -16.22 -20.62
N PHE A 396 6.50 -16.85 -19.86
CA PHE A 396 5.76 -18.03 -20.30
C PHE A 396 4.96 -17.76 -21.58
N PHE A 397 4.18 -16.67 -21.62
CA PHE A 397 3.45 -16.34 -22.85
C PHE A 397 4.38 -15.93 -23.98
N ASN A 398 5.49 -15.23 -23.70
CA ASN A 398 6.43 -14.86 -24.75
C ASN A 398 7.03 -16.09 -25.44
N GLU A 399 7.29 -17.17 -24.72
CA GLU A 399 7.83 -18.41 -25.29
C GLU A 399 6.96 -18.97 -26.43
N TYR A 400 5.64 -18.81 -26.35
CA TYR A 400 4.71 -19.28 -27.39
C TYR A 400 4.39 -18.19 -28.42
N MET A 401 4.20 -16.95 -27.97
CA MET A 401 3.81 -15.84 -28.84
C MET A 401 4.93 -15.39 -29.78
N SER A 402 6.19 -15.47 -29.34
CA SER A 402 7.35 -15.10 -30.17
C SER A 402 7.62 -16.07 -31.32
N LYS A 403 7.14 -17.32 -31.22
CA LYS A 403 7.31 -18.35 -32.27
C LYS A 403 6.47 -18.07 -33.52
N SER A 404 5.34 -17.37 -33.36
CA SER A 404 4.36 -17.08 -34.42
C SER A 404 3.88 -15.64 -34.36
N VAL A 405 4.82 -14.68 -34.41
CA VAL A 405 4.52 -13.24 -34.24
C VAL A 405 3.45 -12.74 -35.22
N LYS A 406 3.42 -13.24 -36.45
CA LYS A 406 2.42 -12.84 -37.46
C LYS A 406 1.01 -13.32 -37.13
N ASP A 407 0.87 -14.47 -36.48
CA ASP A 407 -0.43 -15.09 -36.18
C ASP A 407 -1.09 -14.46 -34.95
N TYR A 408 -0.30 -13.77 -34.11
CA TYR A 408 -0.71 -13.24 -32.81
C TYR A 408 -0.38 -11.75 -32.61
N ASN A 409 -0.14 -11.00 -33.70
CA ASN A 409 0.30 -9.61 -33.67
C ASN A 409 -0.71 -8.64 -33.02
N GLU A 410 -2.01 -8.96 -33.04
CA GLU A 410 -3.07 -8.12 -32.48
C GLU A 410 -3.38 -8.47 -31.03
N ILE A 411 -3.42 -9.77 -30.68
CA ILE A 411 -3.69 -10.22 -29.30
C ILE A 411 -2.49 -9.99 -28.36
N TRP A 412 -1.26 -10.07 -28.89
CA TRP A 412 -0.07 -9.99 -28.05
C TRP A 412 0.07 -8.64 -27.32
N PRO A 413 -0.12 -7.47 -27.97
CA PRO A 413 -0.19 -6.19 -27.27
C PRO A 413 -1.20 -6.17 -26.11
N VAL A 414 -2.38 -6.76 -26.29
CA VAL A 414 -3.42 -6.83 -25.23
C VAL A 414 -2.91 -7.66 -24.05
N MET A 415 -2.32 -8.83 -24.30
CA MET A 415 -1.75 -9.68 -23.23
C MET A 415 -0.61 -9.00 -22.47
N LYS A 416 0.20 -8.17 -23.14
CA LYS A 416 1.25 -7.37 -22.48
C LYS A 416 0.67 -6.42 -21.43
N ILE A 417 -0.49 -5.80 -21.67
CA ILE A 417 -1.13 -4.90 -20.70
C ILE A 417 -1.37 -5.61 -19.36
N PHE A 418 -1.91 -6.82 -19.39
CA PHE A 418 -2.29 -7.56 -18.17
C PHE A 418 -1.14 -8.31 -17.51
N THR A 419 -0.03 -8.47 -18.22
CA THR A 419 1.23 -8.96 -17.65
C THR A 419 2.13 -7.83 -17.14
N SER A 420 1.73 -6.57 -17.30
CA SER A 420 2.51 -5.41 -16.82
C SER A 420 2.24 -5.04 -15.36
N HIS A 421 1.62 -5.91 -14.57
CA HIS A 421 1.23 -5.61 -13.20
C HIS A 421 2.11 -6.34 -12.16
N GLY A 422 2.34 -5.73 -11.00
CA GLY A 422 3.19 -6.26 -9.94
C GLY A 422 3.28 -5.23 -8.79
N GLN A 423 3.22 -5.69 -7.55
CA GLN A 423 3.01 -4.82 -6.38
C GLN A 423 4.26 -4.67 -5.51
N ALA A 424 5.25 -5.55 -5.64
CA ALA A 424 6.44 -5.54 -4.79
C ALA A 424 7.33 -4.30 -4.94
N SER A 425 7.43 -3.73 -6.15
CA SER A 425 8.31 -2.60 -6.40
C SER A 425 7.85 -1.32 -5.68
N ILE A 426 6.53 -1.13 -5.54
CA ILE A 426 5.93 0.00 -4.79
C ILE A 426 6.17 -0.21 -3.29
N GLU A 427 5.84 -1.40 -2.76
CA GLU A 427 5.98 -1.72 -1.33
C GLU A 427 7.43 -1.67 -0.80
N ARG A 428 8.39 -2.07 -1.65
CA ARG A 428 9.81 -2.07 -1.29
C ARG A 428 10.48 -0.71 -1.44
N GLY A 429 9.84 0.28 -2.05
CA GLY A 429 10.39 1.63 -2.25
C GLY A 429 10.86 2.24 -0.93
N PHE A 430 9.93 2.38 0.02
CA PHE A 430 10.22 2.90 1.37
C PHE A 430 11.27 2.07 2.13
N SER A 431 11.17 0.74 2.06
CA SER A 431 12.14 -0.14 2.72
C SER A 431 13.55 -0.01 2.12
N THR A 432 13.65 0.24 0.81
CA THR A 432 14.93 0.46 0.14
C THR A 432 15.48 1.83 0.50
N ASN A 433 14.64 2.88 0.51
CA ASN A 433 15.01 4.22 0.94
C ASN A 433 15.56 4.20 2.38
N LYS A 434 14.87 3.52 3.30
CA LYS A 434 15.31 3.38 4.69
C LYS A 434 16.67 2.69 4.86
N LYS A 435 17.07 1.79 3.96
CA LYS A 435 18.38 1.11 4.03
C LYS A 435 19.54 2.01 3.61
N ILE A 436 19.28 3.04 2.80
CA ILE A 436 20.30 3.96 2.28
C ILE A 436 20.25 5.34 2.94
N GLU A 437 19.22 5.56 3.76
CA GLU A 437 18.95 6.78 4.52
C GLU A 437 20.10 7.06 5.49
N VAL A 438 20.57 8.30 5.42
CA VAL A 438 21.54 8.89 6.33
C VAL A 438 21.01 10.26 6.71
N GLU A 439 21.24 10.66 7.95
CA GLU A 439 20.80 11.95 8.47
C GLU A 439 21.29 13.11 7.58
N ASN A 440 20.40 14.10 7.35
CA ASN A 440 20.68 15.31 6.57
C ASN A 440 21.11 15.06 5.12
N MET A 441 20.73 13.92 4.53
CA MET A 441 21.02 13.63 3.13
C MET A 441 20.12 14.44 2.18
N ALA A 442 20.74 15.09 1.19
CA ALA A 442 20.04 15.83 0.14
C ALA A 442 19.32 14.90 -0.85
N GLN A 443 18.26 15.39 -1.49
CA GLN A 443 17.44 14.63 -2.45
C GLN A 443 18.29 14.02 -3.58
N GLU A 444 19.24 14.76 -4.15
CA GLU A 444 20.07 14.28 -5.26
C GLU A 444 20.96 13.11 -4.85
N SER A 445 21.39 13.09 -3.58
CA SER A 445 22.16 11.98 -3.02
C SER A 445 21.31 10.72 -2.85
N TYR A 446 20.05 10.88 -2.41
CA TYR A 446 19.08 9.78 -2.37
C TYR A 446 18.82 9.20 -3.77
N VAL A 447 18.53 10.07 -4.74
CA VAL A 447 18.27 9.66 -6.12
C VAL A 447 19.47 8.91 -6.70
N SER A 448 20.68 9.44 -6.53
CA SER A 448 21.91 8.81 -7.02
C SER A 448 22.13 7.42 -6.42
N ARG A 449 21.99 7.28 -5.09
CA ARG A 449 22.12 5.97 -4.41
C ARG A 449 21.05 4.98 -4.88
N ARG A 450 19.81 5.43 -5.08
CA ARG A 450 18.72 4.58 -5.57
C ARG A 450 18.95 4.10 -6.99
N ILE A 451 19.47 4.95 -7.88
CA ILE A 451 19.86 4.58 -9.25
C ILE A 451 20.93 3.49 -9.21
N VAL A 452 21.96 3.63 -8.36
CA VAL A 452 23.00 2.60 -8.20
C VAL A 452 22.41 1.29 -7.68
N CYS A 453 21.53 1.34 -6.67
CA CYS A 453 20.85 0.14 -6.16
C CYS A 453 19.96 -0.53 -7.22
N ASP A 454 19.26 0.24 -8.04
CA ASP A 454 18.41 -0.29 -9.13
C ASP A 454 19.27 -0.93 -10.23
N ALA A 455 20.39 -0.30 -10.59
CA ALA A 455 21.36 -0.85 -11.53
C ALA A 455 21.98 -2.16 -11.00
N ILE A 456 22.43 -2.22 -9.76
CA ILE A 456 22.96 -3.49 -9.19
C ILE A 456 21.92 -4.60 -9.24
N LYS A 457 20.67 -4.29 -8.89
CA LYS A 457 19.57 -5.27 -8.94
C LYS A 457 19.27 -5.72 -10.37
N SER A 458 19.41 -4.85 -11.37
CA SER A 458 19.10 -5.19 -12.76
C SER A 458 20.09 -6.22 -13.35
N TYR A 459 21.33 -6.21 -12.88
CA TYR A 459 22.36 -7.21 -13.22
C TYR A 459 22.36 -8.42 -12.26
N GLY A 460 21.44 -8.47 -11.29
CA GLY A 460 21.32 -9.52 -10.28
C GLY A 460 22.32 -9.37 -9.14
N GLU A 461 23.61 -9.27 -9.46
CA GLU A 461 24.71 -9.11 -8.51
C GLU A 461 25.70 -8.03 -8.95
N ILE A 462 26.45 -7.50 -7.98
CA ILE A 462 27.41 -6.42 -8.23
C ILE A 462 28.55 -6.85 -9.17
N LEU A 463 28.96 -8.11 -9.12
CA LEU A 463 30.04 -8.66 -9.93
C LEU A 463 29.64 -8.88 -11.40
N ASN A 464 28.34 -8.90 -11.69
CA ASN A 464 27.81 -9.09 -13.05
C ASN A 464 27.75 -7.78 -13.85
N ILE A 465 28.05 -6.64 -13.23
CA ILE A 465 27.99 -5.34 -13.88
C ILE A 465 29.23 -5.18 -14.77
N PRO A 466 29.06 -5.07 -16.11
CA PRO A 466 30.20 -4.87 -16.99
C PRO A 466 30.80 -3.48 -16.77
N ILE A 467 32.12 -3.42 -16.56
CA ILE A 467 32.85 -2.15 -16.50
C ILE A 467 32.98 -1.61 -17.92
N SER A 468 32.07 -0.72 -18.31
CA SER A 468 32.07 -0.13 -19.64
C SER A 468 33.07 1.03 -19.75
N ASN A 469 33.51 1.31 -20.99
CA ASN A 469 34.36 2.48 -21.26
C ASN A 469 33.67 3.79 -20.88
N GLU A 470 32.34 3.88 -21.01
CA GLU A 470 31.58 5.04 -20.54
C GLU A 470 31.69 5.17 -19.02
N MET A 471 31.51 4.09 -18.26
CA MET A 471 31.64 4.12 -16.80
C MET A 471 33.02 4.62 -16.39
N CYS A 472 34.10 4.14 -17.01
CA CYS A 472 35.46 4.62 -16.77
C CYS A 472 35.57 6.13 -17.03
N LYS A 473 35.06 6.63 -18.16
CA LYS A 473 35.05 8.07 -18.48
C LYS A 473 34.26 8.90 -17.46
N PHE A 474 33.13 8.37 -16.96
CA PHE A 474 32.36 9.02 -15.91
C PHE A 474 33.13 9.09 -14.59
N VAL A 475 33.85 8.04 -14.22
CA VAL A 475 34.70 8.02 -13.01
C VAL A 475 35.86 9.01 -13.14
N PHE A 476 36.58 9.02 -14.26
CA PHE A 476 37.68 9.96 -14.49
C PHE A 476 37.22 11.43 -14.44
N SER A 477 36.01 11.74 -14.93
CA SER A 477 35.45 13.10 -14.91
C SER A 477 34.69 13.45 -13.62
N ALA A 478 34.50 12.51 -12.69
CA ALA A 478 33.63 12.70 -11.52
C ALA A 478 34.08 13.85 -10.63
N ARG A 479 35.39 13.99 -10.38
CA ARG A 479 35.94 15.08 -9.57
C ARG A 479 35.69 16.44 -10.23
N GLN A 480 35.92 16.55 -11.54
CA GLN A 480 35.68 17.79 -12.28
C GLN A 480 34.19 18.19 -12.20
N LYS A 481 33.28 17.25 -12.45
CA LYS A 481 31.83 17.49 -12.33
C LYS A 481 31.42 17.91 -10.93
N TYR A 482 32.01 17.30 -9.90
CA TYR A 482 31.77 17.69 -8.51
C TYR A 482 32.23 19.12 -8.22
N MET A 483 33.40 19.53 -8.71
CA MET A 483 33.89 20.90 -8.55
C MET A 483 32.97 21.91 -9.23
N LEU A 484 32.52 21.64 -10.47
CA LEU A 484 31.56 22.47 -11.19
C LEU A 484 30.23 22.62 -10.42
N HIS A 485 29.71 21.51 -9.88
CA HIS A 485 28.51 21.53 -9.05
C HIS A 485 28.67 22.38 -7.78
N LEU A 486 29.84 22.32 -7.12
CA LEU A 486 30.11 23.17 -5.97
C LEU A 486 30.16 24.66 -6.33
N GLU A 487 30.73 24.99 -7.50
CA GLU A 487 30.74 26.37 -8.01
C GLU A 487 29.33 26.87 -8.32
N GLU A 488 28.50 26.06 -8.98
CA GLU A 488 27.10 26.36 -9.23
C GLU A 488 26.32 26.55 -7.93
N LYS A 489 26.54 25.69 -6.91
CA LYS A 489 25.96 25.84 -5.58
C LYS A 489 26.37 27.14 -4.87
N LYS A 490 27.61 27.59 -5.05
CA LYS A 490 28.06 28.88 -4.51
C LYS A 490 27.36 30.03 -5.21
N LYS A 491 27.25 29.99 -6.54
CA LYS A 491 26.56 31.01 -7.33
C LYS A 491 25.07 31.10 -6.96
N THR A 492 24.37 29.97 -6.90
CA THR A 492 22.95 29.92 -6.50
C THR A 492 22.73 30.45 -5.09
N LYS A 493 23.53 30.04 -4.09
CA LYS A 493 23.43 30.61 -2.73
C LYS A 493 23.63 32.12 -2.68
N THR A 494 24.56 32.63 -3.50
CA THR A 494 24.81 34.08 -3.59
C THR A 494 23.60 34.79 -4.20
N ASN A 495 23.04 34.24 -5.28
CA ASN A 495 21.86 34.78 -5.95
C ASN A 495 20.59 34.70 -5.08
N GLU A 496 20.39 33.60 -4.35
CA GLU A 496 19.29 33.45 -3.38
C GLU A 496 19.43 34.45 -2.22
N GLY A 497 20.65 34.68 -1.73
CA GLY A 497 20.91 35.70 -0.71
C GLY A 497 20.58 37.11 -1.19
N ILE A 498 20.86 37.42 -2.46
CA ILE A 498 20.51 38.70 -3.08
C ILE A 498 18.99 38.80 -3.28
N SER A 499 18.35 37.74 -3.79
CA SER A 499 16.89 37.68 -4.01
C SER A 499 16.10 37.80 -2.70
N ASN A 500 16.51 37.09 -1.64
CA ASN A 500 15.85 37.17 -0.34
C ASN A 500 15.98 38.56 0.28
N LYS A 501 17.14 39.22 0.14
CA LYS A 501 17.29 40.63 0.55
C LYS A 501 16.35 41.54 -0.25
N GLY A 502 16.25 41.34 -1.56
CA GLY A 502 15.29 42.06 -2.40
C GLY A 502 13.84 41.85 -1.98
N LYS A 503 13.47 40.61 -1.61
CA LYS A 503 12.12 40.30 -1.14
C LYS A 503 11.80 40.93 0.22
N ILE A 504 12.74 40.92 1.17
CA ILE A 504 12.56 41.59 2.47
C ILE A 504 12.35 43.09 2.27
N ILE A 505 13.15 43.73 1.39
CA ILE A 505 13.01 45.15 1.08
C ILE A 505 11.66 45.43 0.41
N SER A 506 11.22 44.57 -0.51
CA SER A 506 9.90 44.70 -1.16
C SER A 506 8.75 44.57 -0.16
N ASP A 507 8.78 43.55 0.70
CA ASP A 507 7.74 43.33 1.72
C ASP A 507 7.70 44.51 2.73
N GLU A 508 8.87 45.08 3.07
CA GLU A 508 8.98 46.26 3.93
C GLU A 508 8.49 47.55 3.24
N MET A 509 8.75 47.71 1.94
CA MET A 509 8.19 48.79 1.13
C MET A 509 6.66 48.71 1.05
N ASP A 510 6.10 47.53 0.76
CA ASP A 510 4.65 47.31 0.70
C ASP A 510 4.00 47.63 2.06
N TYR A 511 4.62 47.22 3.16
CA TYR A 511 4.16 47.56 4.51
C TYR A 511 4.17 49.07 4.78
N LEU A 512 5.25 49.77 4.41
CA LEU A 512 5.38 51.21 4.57
C LEU A 512 4.40 51.98 3.69
N GLU A 513 4.11 51.50 2.49
CA GLU A 513 3.15 52.11 1.57
C GLU A 513 1.71 52.02 2.12
N VAL A 514 1.33 50.85 2.64
CA VAL A 514 0.05 50.68 3.36
C VAL A 514 -0.02 51.61 4.56
N LYS A 515 1.06 51.72 5.34
CA LYS A 515 1.11 52.61 6.52
C LYS A 515 0.99 54.09 6.14
N ARG A 516 1.62 54.51 5.03
CA ARG A 516 1.51 55.88 4.49
C ARG A 516 0.06 56.20 4.11
N GLN A 517 -0.60 55.29 3.38
CA GLN A 517 -2.01 55.47 2.97
C GLN A 517 -2.96 55.61 4.16
N CYS A 518 -2.75 54.85 5.24
CA CYS A 518 -3.52 55.00 6.47
C CYS A 518 -3.31 56.40 7.09
N LEU A 519 -2.06 56.85 7.22
CA LEU A 519 -1.76 58.17 7.79
C LEU A 519 -2.30 59.32 6.94
N GLU A 520 -2.23 59.23 5.62
CA GLU A 520 -2.82 60.22 4.70
C GLU A 520 -4.34 60.33 4.89
N THR A 521 -4.99 59.19 5.13
CA THR A 521 -6.44 59.13 5.40
C THR A 521 -6.77 59.74 6.75
N ASP A 522 -5.98 59.43 7.79
CA ASP A 522 -6.15 59.99 9.14
C ASP A 522 -5.95 61.51 9.13
N VAL A 523 -4.90 62.03 8.48
CA VAL A 523 -4.64 63.47 8.34
C VAL A 523 -5.80 64.16 7.62
N SER A 524 -6.26 63.62 6.49
CA SER A 524 -7.41 64.21 5.77
C SER A 524 -8.69 64.20 6.60
N SER A 525 -8.89 63.20 7.46
CA SER A 525 -10.03 63.16 8.38
C SER A 525 -9.92 64.21 9.48
N MET A 526 -8.71 64.42 10.01
CA MET A 526 -8.43 65.44 11.03
C MET A 526 -8.58 66.84 10.46
N ASP A 527 -8.07 67.10 9.25
CA ASP A 527 -8.19 68.39 8.57
C ASP A 527 -9.68 68.74 8.34
N LYS A 528 -10.49 67.79 7.87
CA LYS A 528 -11.95 67.99 7.75
C LYS A 528 -12.63 68.26 9.09
N THR A 529 -12.19 67.56 10.13
CA THR A 529 -12.75 67.76 11.48
C THR A 529 -12.37 69.14 12.02
N TYR A 530 -11.14 69.58 11.76
CA TYR A 530 -10.66 70.91 12.09
C TYR A 530 -11.44 71.98 11.32
N GLU A 531 -11.57 71.86 9.99
CA GLU A 531 -12.36 72.77 9.14
C GLU A 531 -13.80 72.92 9.66
N ASN A 532 -14.49 71.80 9.93
CA ASN A 532 -15.83 71.82 10.50
C ASN A 532 -15.89 72.53 11.86
N LEU A 533 -14.92 72.31 12.74
CA LEU A 533 -14.87 72.97 14.06
C LEU A 533 -14.59 74.47 13.95
N THR A 534 -13.81 74.90 12.95
CA THR A 534 -13.64 76.33 12.65
C THR A 534 -14.91 76.96 12.06
N GLU A 535 -15.63 76.26 11.19
CA GLU A 535 -16.93 76.73 10.67
C GLU A 535 -18.00 76.82 11.78
N GLU A 536 -17.97 75.96 12.79
CA GLU A 536 -18.87 76.05 13.96
C GLU A 536 -18.48 77.17 14.95
N ALA A 537 -17.27 77.71 14.87
CA ALA A 537 -16.75 78.73 15.77
C ALA A 537 -16.87 80.18 15.24
N GLU A 538 -17.12 80.36 13.93
CA GLU A 538 -17.50 81.62 13.29
C GLU A 538 -19.01 81.84 13.30
#